data_AF-A0A388PCM5-F1
#
_entry.id   AF-A0A388PCM5-F1
#
_cell.length_a   1.000
_cell.length_b   1.000
_cell.length_c   1.000
_cell.angle_alpha   90.00
_cell.angle_beta   90.00
_cell.angle_gamma   90.00
#
_symmetry.space_group_name_H-M   'P 1'
#
loop_
_entity.id
_entity.type
_entity.pdbx_description
1 polymer ?
#
loop_
_entity_poly.entity_id
_entity_poly.type
_entity_poly.pdbx_seq_one_letter_code
_entity_poly.pdbx_strand_id
1 'polypeptide(L)'
;MILITIAETAVEHRLGVTTQQSTIAPSFLLAMLGASVIEEAVFRGFTAPSYFGGRKLLALILIGSVVFSAIHGFDLQSTQGRISAIFAFVTSIWLYLARFNPLNPERSLIPCFTGHAVRNLAVFGVKWAQGFINWN
;
A
#
# COMPACT_ATOMS: atom_id res chain seq x y z
N MET A 1 -6.46 5.05 -4.70
CA MET A 1 -5.29 4.17 -4.89
C MET A 1 -4.47 4.55 -6.11
N ILE A 2 -5.06 4.61 -7.31
CA ILE A 2 -4.38 5.08 -8.53
C ILE A 2 -3.66 6.43 -8.33
N LEU A 3 -4.33 7.43 -7.75
CA LEU A 3 -3.72 8.75 -7.51
C LEU A 3 -2.50 8.69 -6.57
N ILE A 4 -2.53 7.82 -5.56
CA ILE A 4 -1.38 7.63 -4.65
C ILE A 4 -0.22 7.00 -5.41
N THR A 5 -0.50 6.00 -6.26
CA THR A 5 0.51 5.38 -7.13
C THR A 5 1.10 6.38 -8.13
N ILE A 6 0.28 7.20 -8.78
CA ILE A 6 0.76 8.25 -9.69
C ILE A 6 1.65 9.24 -8.95
N ALA A 7 1.24 9.68 -7.76
CA ALA A 7 2.03 10.59 -6.94
C ALA A 7 3.38 9.99 -6.53
N GLU A 8 3.41 8.71 -6.14
CA GLU A 8 4.63 7.97 -5.84
C GLU A 8 5.58 7.96 -7.04
N THR A 9 5.09 7.50 -8.18
CA THR A 9 5.87 7.43 -9.43
C THR A 9 6.37 8.81 -9.86
N ALA A 10 5.57 9.86 -9.70
CA ALA A 10 5.98 11.22 -10.04
C ALA A 10 7.08 11.75 -9.10
N VAL A 11 7.00 11.44 -7.80
CA VAL A 11 8.04 11.79 -6.81
C VAL A 11 9.34 11.05 -7.13
N GLU A 12 9.27 9.76 -7.42
CA GLU A 12 10.44 8.96 -7.80
C GLU A 12 11.13 9.51 -9.06
N HIS A 13 10.33 9.85 -10.07
CA HIS A 13 10.83 10.43 -11.32
C HIS A 13 11.49 11.78 -11.07
N ARG A 14 10.84 12.67 -10.32
CA ARG A 14 11.36 14.00 -9.99
C ARG A 14 12.66 13.94 -9.19
N LEU A 15 12.81 12.95 -8.31
CA LEU A 15 14.00 12.77 -7.49
C LEU A 15 15.08 11.89 -8.16
N GLY A 16 14.85 11.47 -9.41
CA GLY A 16 15.84 10.75 -10.21
C GLY A 16 16.14 9.33 -9.70
N VAL A 17 15.23 8.72 -8.95
CA VAL A 17 15.41 7.40 -8.32
C VAL A 17 14.68 6.27 -9.03
N THR A 18 13.96 6.55 -10.13
CA THR A 18 13.20 5.54 -10.89
C THR A 18 14.02 4.30 -11.24
N THR A 19 15.30 4.45 -11.63
CA THR A 19 16.18 3.33 -12.00
C THR A 19 16.61 2.45 -10.83
N GLN A 20 16.34 2.84 -9.59
CA GLN A 20 16.62 2.05 -8.38
C GLN A 20 15.49 1.07 -8.04
N GLN A 21 14.38 1.10 -8.78
CA GLN A 21 13.29 0.16 -8.63
C GLN A 21 13.72 -1.26 -8.97
N SER A 22 13.21 -2.23 -8.21
CA SER A 22 13.45 -3.65 -8.48
C SER A 22 12.70 -4.12 -9.73
N THR A 23 13.30 -5.06 -10.45
CA THR A 23 12.62 -5.83 -11.49
C THR A 23 11.80 -6.96 -10.86
N ILE A 24 10.66 -7.29 -11.47
CA ILE A 24 9.79 -8.39 -11.01
C ILE A 24 9.41 -9.30 -12.19
N ALA A 25 9.18 -10.57 -11.91
CA ALA A 25 8.62 -11.49 -12.89
C ALA A 25 7.10 -11.24 -13.09
N PRO A 26 6.52 -11.52 -14.27
CA PRO A 26 5.08 -11.38 -14.50
C PRO A 26 4.23 -12.19 -13.51
N SER A 27 4.68 -13.39 -13.14
CA SER A 27 4.01 -14.25 -12.16
C SER A 27 3.91 -13.63 -10.77
N PHE A 28 4.78 -12.67 -10.44
CA PHE A 28 4.75 -11.95 -9.16
C PHE A 28 3.45 -11.15 -8.97
N LEU A 29 2.73 -10.83 -10.05
CA LEU A 29 1.41 -10.20 -9.94
C LEU A 29 0.44 -11.05 -9.10
N LEU A 30 0.47 -12.39 -9.24
CA LEU A 30 -0.38 -13.28 -8.45
C LEU A 30 -0.05 -13.20 -6.96
N ALA A 31 1.24 -13.11 -6.62
CA ALA A 31 1.69 -12.91 -5.25
C ALA A 31 1.24 -11.56 -4.70
N MET A 32 1.33 -10.48 -5.50
CA MET A 32 0.85 -9.15 -5.10
C MET A 32 -0.67 -9.14 -4.87
N LEU A 33 -1.46 -9.81 -5.73
CA LEU A 33 -2.89 -9.93 -5.54
C LEU A 33 -3.25 -10.77 -4.30
N GLY A 34 -2.55 -11.88 -4.06
CA GLY A 34 -2.69 -12.68 -2.84
C GLY A 34 -2.35 -11.88 -1.58
N ALA A 35 -1.24 -11.13 -1.61
CA ALA A 35 -0.83 -10.26 -0.52
C ALA A 35 -1.90 -9.22 -0.19
N SER A 36 -2.57 -8.65 -1.19
CA SER A 36 -3.66 -7.68 -0.96
C SER A 36 -4.85 -8.27 -0.18
N VAL A 37 -5.06 -9.58 -0.20
CA VAL A 37 -6.08 -10.24 0.63
C VAL A 37 -5.54 -10.52 2.02
N ILE A 38 -4.36 -11.15 2.11
CA ILE A 38 -3.78 -11.56 3.40
C ILE A 38 -3.47 -10.37 4.27
N GLU A 39 -2.83 -9.33 3.72
CA GLU A 39 -2.43 -8.16 4.48
C GLU A 39 -3.65 -7.40 5.02
N GLU A 40 -4.69 -7.20 4.21
CA GLU A 40 -5.89 -6.51 4.68
C GLU A 40 -6.68 -7.35 5.68
N ALA A 41 -6.74 -8.68 5.52
CA ALA A 41 -7.37 -9.57 6.48
C ALA A 41 -6.65 -9.53 7.85
N VAL A 42 -5.32 -9.45 7.85
CA VAL A 42 -4.53 -9.37 9.08
C VAL A 42 -4.62 -7.96 9.68
N PHE A 43 -4.16 -6.93 8.97
CA PHE A 43 -4.02 -5.59 9.51
C PHE A 43 -5.36 -4.91 9.76
N ARG A 44 -6.28 -5.02 8.80
CA ARG A 44 -7.56 -4.32 8.84
C ARG A 44 -8.66 -5.28 9.30
N GLY A 45 -8.53 -6.59 9.19
CA GLY A 45 -9.50 -7.53 9.76
C GLY A 45 -9.22 -7.83 11.23
N PHE A 46 -8.15 -8.58 11.48
CA PHE A 46 -7.82 -9.15 12.79
C PHE A 46 -7.31 -8.10 13.78
N THR A 47 -6.30 -7.29 13.41
CA THR A 47 -5.66 -6.35 14.35
C THR A 47 -6.42 -5.03 14.53
N ALA A 48 -7.50 -4.83 13.77
CA ALA A 48 -8.29 -3.62 13.77
C ALA A 48 -9.76 -3.94 14.11
N PRO A 49 -10.15 -3.96 15.39
CA PRO A 49 -11.53 -4.25 15.76
C PRO A 49 -12.52 -3.21 15.23
N SER A 50 -13.67 -3.67 14.75
CA SER A 50 -14.68 -2.81 14.12
C SER A 50 -15.43 -1.92 15.12
N TYR A 51 -15.31 -2.10 16.43
CA TYR A 51 -16.01 -1.28 17.42
C TYR A 51 -15.23 -0.03 17.87
N PHE A 52 -14.00 0.18 17.41
CA PHE A 52 -13.23 1.37 17.80
C PHE A 52 -13.74 2.67 17.18
N GLY A 53 -13.75 3.75 17.94
CA GLY A 53 -14.14 5.09 17.50
C GLY A 53 -13.29 6.17 18.15
N GLY A 54 -13.47 7.42 17.71
CA GLY A 54 -12.79 8.59 18.25
C GLY A 54 -11.26 8.43 18.33
N ARG A 55 -10.68 8.74 19.49
CA ARG A 55 -9.22 8.70 19.70
C ARG A 55 -8.61 7.30 19.56
N LYS A 56 -9.34 6.25 19.96
CA LYS A 56 -8.87 4.86 19.82
C LYS A 56 -8.73 4.47 18.36
N LEU A 57 -9.72 4.86 17.54
CA LEU A 57 -9.65 4.65 16.09
C LEU A 57 -8.49 5.45 15.48
N LEU A 58 -8.33 6.73 15.82
CA LEU A 58 -7.20 7.51 15.33
C LEU A 58 -5.85 6.87 15.67
N ALA A 59 -5.67 6.43 16.91
CA ALA A 59 -4.45 5.73 17.33
C ALA A 59 -4.22 4.44 16.53
N LEU A 60 -5.26 3.63 16.34
CA LEU A 60 -5.21 2.41 15.51
C LEU A 60 -4.76 2.73 14.07
N ILE A 61 -5.34 3.76 13.45
CA ILE A 61 -5.01 4.14 12.07
C ILE A 61 -3.54 4.55 11.97
N LEU A 62 -3.08 5.42 12.87
CA LEU A 62 -1.71 5.94 12.82
C LEU A 62 -0.68 4.87 13.16
N ILE A 63 -0.85 4.18 14.30
CA ILE A 63 0.10 3.14 14.74
C ILE A 63 0.08 1.96 13.77
N GLY A 64 -1.10 1.49 13.37
CA GLY A 64 -1.24 0.42 12.40
C GLY A 64 -0.57 0.75 11.07
N SER A 65 -0.61 2.00 10.63
CA SER A 65 0.07 2.44 9.40
C SER A 65 1.58 2.56 9.55
N VAL A 66 2.07 3.02 10.71
CA VAL A 66 3.51 3.01 11.01
C VAL A 66 4.03 1.58 11.01
N VAL A 67 3.35 0.66 11.72
CA VAL A 67 3.73 -0.76 11.76
C VAL A 67 3.71 -1.37 10.36
N PHE A 68 2.63 -1.15 9.61
CA PHE A 68 2.52 -1.64 8.23
C PHE A 68 3.72 -1.19 7.39
N SER A 69 4.05 0.11 7.40
CA SER A 69 5.20 0.60 6.65
C SER A 69 6.55 0.06 7.17
N ALA A 70 6.71 -0.10 8.48
CA ALA A 70 7.97 -0.52 9.07
C ALA A 70 8.32 -1.98 8.77
N ILE A 71 7.33 -2.88 8.77
CA ILE A 71 7.57 -4.31 8.53
C ILE A 71 8.01 -4.62 7.10
N HIS A 72 7.80 -3.69 6.15
CA HIS A 72 8.27 -3.85 4.78
C HIS A 72 9.79 -3.71 4.64
N GLY A 73 10.50 -3.27 5.69
CA GLY A 73 11.97 -3.31 5.73
C GLY A 73 12.66 -2.42 4.71
N PHE A 74 12.04 -1.28 4.32
CA PHE A 74 12.63 -0.36 3.37
C PHE A 74 13.96 0.23 3.89
N ASP A 75 14.94 0.42 3.00
CA ASP A 75 16.19 1.10 3.34
C ASP A 75 15.96 2.61 3.50
N LEU A 76 15.78 3.04 4.76
CA LEU A 76 15.55 4.44 5.11
C LEU A 76 16.78 5.35 4.94
N GLN A 77 17.97 4.78 4.68
CA GLN A 77 19.15 5.59 4.33
C GLN A 77 19.08 6.05 2.88
N SER A 78 18.51 5.23 1.99
CA SER A 78 18.28 5.59 0.60
C SER A 78 17.09 6.55 0.40
N THR A 79 17.18 7.40 -0.62
CA THR A 79 16.03 8.23 -1.02
C THR A 79 14.87 7.39 -1.52
N GLN A 80 15.13 6.35 -2.31
CA GLN A 80 14.11 5.43 -2.82
C GLN A 80 13.35 4.73 -1.69
N GLY A 81 14.06 4.15 -0.72
CA GLY A 81 13.43 3.47 0.41
C GLY A 81 12.62 4.40 1.30
N ARG A 82 13.06 5.65 1.51
CA ARG A 82 12.25 6.67 2.21
C ARG A 82 10.95 6.99 1.48
N ILE A 83 10.99 7.13 0.15
CA ILE A 83 9.79 7.36 -0.67
C ILE A 83 8.84 6.16 -0.51
N SER A 84 9.33 4.94 -0.74
CA SER A 84 8.51 3.73 -0.62
C SER A 84 7.91 3.58 0.79
N ALA A 85 8.65 3.89 1.85
CA ALA A 85 8.12 3.89 3.21
C ALA A 85 6.99 4.92 3.40
N ILE A 86 7.21 6.17 2.96
CA ILE A 86 6.19 7.22 3.05
C ILE A 86 4.92 6.81 2.30
N PHE A 87 5.05 6.28 1.08
CA PHE A 87 3.90 5.88 0.28
C PHE A 87 3.22 4.60 0.78
N ALA A 88 3.95 3.67 1.39
CA ALA A 88 3.36 2.54 2.12
C ALA A 88 2.55 3.02 3.32
N PHE A 89 3.07 3.97 4.10
CA PHE A 89 2.37 4.60 5.22
C PHE A 89 1.09 5.32 4.78
N VAL A 90 1.18 6.18 3.75
CA VAL A 90 0.02 6.91 3.21
C VAL A 90 -1.03 5.96 2.63
N THR A 91 -0.59 4.92 1.93
CA THR A 91 -1.47 3.84 1.43
C THR A 91 -2.21 3.17 2.58
N SER A 92 -1.48 2.80 3.64
CA SER A 92 -2.09 2.17 4.81
C SER A 92 -3.14 3.08 5.45
N ILE A 93 -2.85 4.37 5.62
CA ILE A 93 -3.83 5.33 6.15
C ILE A 93 -5.08 5.31 5.30
N TRP A 94 -4.95 5.40 3.97
CA TRP A 94 -6.11 5.41 3.09
C TRP A 94 -6.94 4.13 3.21
N LEU A 95 -6.30 2.96 3.34
CA LEU A 95 -7.00 1.67 3.49
C LEU A 95 -7.77 1.60 4.81
N TYR A 96 -7.17 2.08 5.90
CA TYR A 96 -7.87 2.25 7.17
C TYR A 96 -9.06 3.21 7.05
N LEU A 97 -8.87 4.37 6.41
CA LEU A 97 -9.93 5.34 6.17
C LEU A 97 -11.05 4.76 5.31
N ALA A 98 -10.74 3.94 4.30
CA ALA A 98 -11.74 3.27 3.47
C ALA A 98 -12.62 2.30 4.28
N ARG A 99 -12.03 1.56 5.23
CA ARG A 99 -12.79 0.70 6.13
C ARG A 99 -13.68 1.48 7.08
N PHE A 100 -13.11 2.47 7.74
CA PHE A 100 -13.77 3.19 8.83
C PHE A 100 -14.50 4.45 8.35
N ASN A 101 -14.69 4.62 7.04
CA ASN A 101 -15.47 5.69 6.46
C ASN A 101 -16.94 5.57 6.93
N PRO A 102 -17.60 6.67 7.34
CA PRO A 102 -19.04 6.65 7.65
C PRO A 102 -19.93 6.11 6.51
N LEU A 103 -19.48 6.18 5.26
CA LEU A 103 -20.15 5.60 4.09
C LEU A 103 -20.01 4.06 3.99
N ASN A 104 -19.22 3.45 4.86
CA ASN A 104 -19.06 2.00 5.03
C ASN A 104 -19.55 1.61 6.44
N PRO A 105 -20.88 1.61 6.68
CA PRO A 105 -21.45 1.48 8.03
C PRO A 105 -21.10 0.15 8.70
N GLU A 106 -21.03 -0.93 7.91
CA GLU A 106 -20.63 -2.27 8.37
C GLU A 106 -19.12 -2.42 8.56
N ARG A 107 -18.34 -1.38 8.23
CA ARG A 107 -16.87 -1.37 8.29
C ARG A 107 -16.27 -2.57 7.55
N SER A 108 -16.86 -2.88 6.41
CA SER A 108 -16.49 -3.99 5.55
C SER A 108 -15.04 -3.87 5.09
N LEU A 109 -14.37 -5.01 4.90
CA LEU A 109 -13.02 -5.09 4.35
C LEU A 109 -12.98 -5.00 2.83
N ILE A 110 -14.11 -5.14 2.14
CA ILE A 110 -14.17 -5.14 0.67
C ILE A 110 -13.48 -3.90 0.07
N PRO A 111 -13.73 -2.66 0.54
CA PRO A 111 -13.02 -1.49 0.03
C PRO A 111 -11.50 -1.55 0.22
N CYS A 112 -11.01 -2.20 1.28
CA CYS A 112 -9.58 -2.38 1.53
C CYS A 112 -8.99 -3.38 0.54
N PHE A 113 -9.61 -4.57 0.39
CA PHE A 113 -9.17 -5.58 -0.57
C PHE A 113 -9.12 -5.02 -1.99
N THR A 114 -10.20 -4.38 -2.43
CA THR A 114 -10.28 -3.78 -3.77
C THR A 114 -9.27 -2.65 -3.92
N GLY A 115 -9.15 -1.75 -2.94
CA GLY A 115 -8.20 -0.65 -2.98
C GLY A 115 -6.75 -1.15 -3.11
N HIS A 116 -6.36 -2.11 -2.27
CA HIS A 116 -5.02 -2.66 -2.28
C HIS A 116 -4.76 -3.44 -3.58
N ALA A 117 -5.68 -4.28 -4.03
CA ALA A 117 -5.55 -4.96 -5.33
C ALA A 117 -5.37 -3.97 -6.49
N VAL A 118 -6.14 -2.89 -6.52
CA VAL A 118 -6.01 -1.81 -7.52
C VAL A 118 -4.64 -1.13 -7.44
N ARG A 119 -4.11 -0.88 -6.24
CA ARG A 119 -2.76 -0.33 -6.07
C ARG A 119 -1.72 -1.29 -6.65
N ASN A 120 -1.83 -2.58 -6.36
CA ASN A 120 -0.89 -3.60 -6.82
C ASN A 120 -0.92 -3.74 -8.35
N LEU A 121 -2.10 -3.72 -8.96
CA LEU A 121 -2.26 -3.66 -10.42
C LEU A 121 -1.65 -2.39 -11.01
N ALA A 122 -1.86 -1.23 -10.38
CA ALA A 122 -1.30 0.04 -10.84
C ALA A 122 0.24 0.04 -10.76
N VAL A 123 0.82 -0.43 -9.65
CA VAL A 123 2.28 -0.57 -9.48
C VAL A 123 2.86 -1.52 -10.52
N PHE A 124 2.20 -2.66 -10.77
CA PHE A 124 2.60 -3.59 -11.81
C PHE A 124 2.57 -2.93 -13.21
N GLY A 125 1.50 -2.20 -13.52
CA GLY A 125 1.37 -1.46 -14.78
C GLY A 125 2.44 -0.39 -14.97
N VAL A 126 2.78 0.36 -13.91
CA VAL A 126 3.89 1.33 -13.92
C VAL A 126 5.22 0.62 -14.17
N LYS A 127 5.50 -0.47 -13.45
CA LYS A 127 6.71 -1.26 -13.68
C LYS A 127 6.81 -1.78 -15.10
N TRP A 128 5.71 -2.26 -15.67
CA TRP A 128 5.65 -2.68 -17.07
C TRP A 128 5.96 -1.54 -18.03
N ALA A 129 5.30 -0.38 -17.86
CA ALA A 129 5.53 0.80 -18.70
C ALA A 129 6.96 1.35 -18.60
N GLN A 130 7.63 1.18 -17.46
CA GLN A 130 9.00 1.62 -17.21
C GLN A 130 10.06 0.57 -17.56
N GLY A 131 9.67 -0.64 -18.00
CA GLY A 131 10.61 -1.70 -18.38
C GLY A 131 11.15 -2.54 -17.21
N PHE A 132 10.50 -2.53 -16.05
CA PHE A 132 10.89 -3.30 -14.85
C PHE A 132 10.21 -4.68 -14.73
N ILE A 133 9.53 -5.15 -15.77
CA ILE A 133 9.03 -6.54 -15.82
C ILE A 133 10.03 -7.41 -16.57
N ASN A 134 10.59 -8.40 -15.88
CA ASN A 134 11.49 -9.38 -16.49
C ASN A 134 10.70 -10.56 -17.06
N TRP A 135 10.69 -10.70 -18.39
CA TRP A 135 9.98 -11.76 -19.11
C TRP A 135 10.81 -13.05 -19.30
N ASN A 136 12.07 -13.04 -18.90
CA ASN A 136 13.02 -14.16 -19.03
C ASN A 136 13.15 -14.95 -17.72
#